data_AF-A0A8B9UCA0-F1
#
_entry.id   AF-A0A8B9UCA0-F1
#
_cell.length_a   1.000
_cell.length_b   1.000
_cell.length_c   1.000
_cell.angle_alpha   90.00
_cell.angle_beta   90.00
_cell.angle_gamma   90.00
#
_symmetry.space_group_name_H-M   'P 1'
#
loop_
_entity.id
_entity.type
_entity.pdbx_description
1 polymer ?
#
loop_
_entity_poly.entity_id
_entity_poly.type
_entity_poly.pdbx_seq_one_letter_code
_entity_poly.pdbx_strand_id
1 'polypeptide(L)' 'MATAAAGGAAQEKQLAPTLLSFFIYNPKLGPKEGEEEKKILFYHPNEVEKNEKIRNVGLCEAIVQFTRLYETL' A
#
# COMPACT_ATOMS: atom_id res chain seq x y z
N MET A 1 47.60 -26.45 -12.05
CA MET A 1 46.69 -25.57 -12.81
C MET A 1 45.45 -25.36 -11.96
N ALA A 2 45.28 -24.16 -11.41
CA ALA A 2 44.14 -23.81 -10.57
C ALA A 2 43.09 -23.11 -11.46
N THR A 3 41.87 -23.65 -11.49
CA THR A 3 40.72 -22.96 -12.11
C THR A 3 39.92 -22.27 -11.01
N ALA A 4 39.92 -20.94 -11.06
CA ALA A 4 39.25 -20.06 -10.13
C ALA A 4 37.72 -20.10 -10.28
N ALA A 5 37.05 -19.83 -9.17
CA ALA A 5 35.61 -19.77 -9.02
C ALA A 5 34.95 -18.67 -9.87
N ALA A 6 33.85 -19.01 -10.54
CA ALA A 6 32.90 -18.03 -11.05
C ALA A 6 31.94 -17.66 -9.91
N GLY A 7 32.32 -16.66 -9.10
CA GLY A 7 31.38 -15.96 -8.23
C GLY A 7 30.46 -15.11 -9.09
N GLY A 8 29.23 -15.59 -9.31
CA GLY A 8 28.17 -14.78 -9.86
C GLY A 8 27.82 -13.68 -8.87
N ALA A 9 28.35 -12.48 -9.10
CA ALA A 9 27.94 -11.28 -8.38
C ALA A 9 26.45 -11.04 -8.70
N ALA A 10 25.59 -11.30 -7.72
CA ALA A 10 24.22 -10.81 -7.75
C ALA A 10 24.30 -9.28 -7.80
N GLN A 11 24.05 -8.73 -8.97
CA GLN A 11 24.03 -7.30 -9.19
C GLN A 11 22.85 -6.75 -8.40
N GLU A 12 23.10 -6.16 -7.23
CA GLU A 12 22.12 -5.38 -6.49
C GLU A 12 21.67 -4.24 -7.41
N LYS A 13 20.56 -4.47 -8.09
CA LYS A 13 19.94 -3.48 -8.96
C LYS A 13 19.49 -2.38 -8.01
N GLN A 14 20.21 -1.27 -8.01
CA GLN A 14 19.89 -0.09 -7.22
C GLN A 14 18.52 0.41 -7.71
N LEU A 15 17.46 -0.04 -7.05
CA LEU A 15 16.10 0.33 -7.37
C LEU A 15 15.90 1.76 -6.85
N ALA A 16 15.72 2.69 -7.76
CA ALA A 16 15.27 4.03 -7.37
C ALA A 16 13.92 3.88 -6.64
N PRO A 17 13.71 4.58 -5.52
CA PRO A 17 12.45 4.51 -4.80
C PRO A 17 11.31 4.97 -5.73
N THR A 18 10.30 4.13 -5.88
CA THR A 18 9.11 4.43 -6.68
C THR A 18 7.88 4.55 -5.78
N LEU A 19 6.91 5.32 -6.24
CA LEU A 19 5.63 5.46 -5.55
C LEU A 19 4.83 4.16 -5.71
N LEU A 20 4.57 3.47 -4.61
CA LEU A 20 3.83 2.19 -4.62
C LEU A 20 2.32 2.42 -4.74
N SER A 21 1.76 3.12 -3.74
CA SER A 21 0.33 3.40 -3.63
C SER A 21 0.14 4.77 -3.02
N PHE A 22 -0.52 5.67 -3.76
CA PHE A 22 -0.91 6.98 -3.26
C PHE A 22 -2.40 7.18 -3.48
N PHE A 23 -3.12 7.51 -2.42
CA PHE A 23 -4.56 7.65 -2.48
C PHE A 23 -5.08 8.72 -1.55
N ILE A 24 -6.22 9.29 -1.94
CA ILE A 24 -6.98 10.26 -1.14
C ILE A 24 -8.34 9.63 -0.89
N TYR A 25 -8.73 9.54 0.38
CA TYR A 25 -10.00 8.95 0.77
C TYR A 25 -10.74 9.83 1.77
N ASN A 26 -12.06 9.66 1.84
CA ASN A 26 -12.94 10.29 2.81
C ASN A 26 -13.73 9.20 3.57
N PRO A 27 -13.47 8.98 4.86
CA PRO A 27 -14.11 7.91 5.65
C PRO A 27 -15.63 8.11 5.83
N LYS A 28 -16.17 9.31 5.54
CA LYS A 28 -17.61 9.61 5.66
C LYS A 28 -18.43 9.16 4.45
N LEU A 29 -17.78 8.81 3.33
CA LEU A 29 -18.46 8.30 2.14
C LEU A 29 -18.60 6.77 2.24
N GLY A 30 -19.59 6.18 1.57
CA GLY A 30 -19.82 4.73 1.57
C GLY A 30 -19.97 4.11 2.97
N PRO A 31 -20.93 4.56 3.80
CA PRO A 31 -21.11 4.05 5.17
C PRO A 31 -21.72 2.64 5.23
N LYS A 32 -22.15 2.09 4.10
CA LYS A 32 -22.77 0.77 3.99
C LYS A 32 -21.78 -0.26 3.46
N GLU A 33 -21.98 -1.52 3.85
CA GLU A 33 -21.22 -2.65 3.32
C GLU A 33 -21.36 -2.73 1.79
N GLY A 34 -20.24 -2.91 1.11
CA GLY A 34 -20.15 -2.95 -0.35
C GLY A 34 -20.02 -1.58 -1.02
N GLU A 35 -20.04 -0.48 -0.25
CA GLU A 35 -19.85 0.88 -0.76
C GLU A 35 -18.44 1.45 -0.51
N GLU A 36 -17.47 0.63 -0.07
CA GLU A 36 -16.16 1.07 0.40
C GLU A 36 -15.36 1.81 -0.67
N GLU A 37 -15.53 1.44 -1.94
CA GLU A 37 -14.90 2.14 -3.07
C GLU A 37 -15.29 3.61 -3.13
N LYS A 38 -16.52 3.98 -2.73
CA LYS A 38 -16.99 5.37 -2.74
C LYS A 38 -16.20 6.27 -1.79
N LYS A 39 -15.46 5.69 -0.83
CA LYS A 39 -14.52 6.42 0.02
C LYS A 39 -13.33 6.97 -0.75
N ILE A 40 -12.94 6.32 -1.84
CA ILE A 40 -11.70 6.59 -2.56
C ILE A 40 -11.96 7.68 -3.61
N LEU A 41 -11.43 8.88 -3.35
CA LEU A 41 -11.56 10.02 -4.25
C LEU A 41 -10.47 10.02 -5.34
N PHE A 42 -9.30 9.47 -5.00
CA PHE A 42 -8.18 9.36 -5.91
C PHE A 42 -7.31 8.15 -5.54
N TYR A 43 -6.76 7.48 -6.55
CA TYR A 43 -5.80 6.39 -6.36
C TYR A 43 -4.82 6.35 -7.52
N HIS A 44 -3.53 6.29 -7.21
CA HIS A 44 -2.43 6.13 -8.16
C HIS A 44 -1.45 5.03 -7.68
N PRO A 45 -0.99 4.13 -8.56
CA PRO A 45 -1.37 3.99 -9.98
C PRO A 45 -2.84 3.58 -10.19
N ASN A 46 -3.48 4.03 -11.27
CA ASN A 46 -4.93 3.85 -11.44
C ASN A 46 -5.31 2.44 -11.91
N GLU A 47 -4.33 1.69 -12.45
CA GLU A 47 -4.47 0.33 -12.98
C GLU A 47 -4.65 -0.72 -11.88
N VAL A 48 -4.41 -0.33 -10.62
CA VAL A 48 -4.61 -1.19 -9.45
C VAL A 48 -6.08 -1.62 -9.37
N GLU A 49 -6.29 -2.89 -9.08
CA GLU A 49 -7.61 -3.51 -9.00
C GLU A 49 -8.43 -2.92 -7.84
N LYS A 50 -9.76 -2.80 -8.04
CA LYS A 50 -10.66 -2.14 -7.10
C LYS A 50 -10.56 -2.71 -5.68
N ASN A 51 -10.60 -4.03 -5.52
CA ASN A 51 -10.54 -4.64 -4.19
C ASN A 51 -9.19 -4.39 -3.52
N GLU A 52 -8.10 -4.34 -4.29
CA GLU A 52 -6.79 -3.94 -3.77
C GLU A 52 -6.78 -2.50 -3.24
N LYS A 53 -7.40 -1.55 -3.96
CA LYS A 53 -7.57 -0.17 -3.47
C LYS A 53 -8.36 -0.12 -2.16
N ILE A 54 -9.46 -0.87 -2.08
CA ILE A 54 -10.30 -0.98 -0.86
C ILE A 54 -9.49 -1.56 0.31
N ARG A 55 -8.72 -2.63 0.08
CA ARG A 55 -7.87 -3.24 1.12
C ARG A 55 -6.83 -2.27 1.66
N ASN A 56 -6.18 -1.50 0.78
CA ASN A 56 -5.17 -0.53 1.18
C ASN A 56 -5.75 0.59 2.05
N VAL A 57 -6.92 1.11 1.67
CA VAL A 57 -7.63 2.14 2.45
C VAL A 57 -8.10 1.58 3.79
N GLY A 58 -8.72 0.39 3.80
CA GLY A 58 -9.19 -0.26 5.02
C GLY A 58 -8.06 -0.55 6.03
N LEU A 59 -6.88 -0.95 5.54
CA LEU A 59 -5.70 -1.15 6.40
C LEU A 59 -5.26 0.16 7.06
N CYS A 60 -5.19 1.25 6.30
CA CYS A 60 -4.84 2.56 6.85
C CYS A 60 -5.89 3.07 7.85
N GLU A 61 -7.19 2.87 7.57
CA GLU A 61 -8.27 3.20 8.52
C GLU A 61 -8.10 2.42 9.83
N ALA A 62 -7.84 1.10 9.75
CA ALA A 62 -7.64 0.26 10.92
C ALA A 62 -6.43 0.70 11.76
N ILE A 63 -5.30 1.05 11.13
CA ILE A 63 -4.11 1.55 11.84
C ILE A 63 -4.40 2.89 12.52
N VAL A 64 -5.08 3.82 11.84
CA VAL A 64 -5.45 5.12 12.42
C VAL A 64 -6.41 4.93 13.60
N GLN A 65 -7.39 4.03 13.49
CA GLN A 65 -8.30 3.73 14.58
C GLN A 65 -7.57 3.07 15.75
N PHE A 66 -6.73 2.08 15.48
CA PHE A 66 -5.92 1.40 16.48
C PHE A 66 -5.04 2.36 17.26
N THR A 67 -4.33 3.26 16.57
CA THR A 67 -3.45 4.25 17.22
C THR A 67 -4.21 5.24 18.09
N ARG A 68 -5.44 5.64 17.71
CA ARG A 68 -6.30 6.48 18.55
C ARG A 68 -6.77 5.80 19.84
N LEU A 69 -6.93 4.47 19.83
CA LEU A 69 -7.35 3.72 21.03
C LEU A 69 -6.32 3.82 22.16
N TYR A 70 -5.03 3.99 21.84
CA TYR A 70 -3.96 4.10 22.84
C TYR A 70 -3.67 5.54 23.29
N GLU A 71 -4.18 6.55 22.59
CA GLU A 71 -3.98 7.96 22.94
C GLU A 71 -4.97 8.46 24.01
N THR A 72 -6.05 7.72 24.26
CA THR A 72 -7.12 8.09 25.23
C THR A 72 -7.14 7.22 26.52
N LEU A 73 -6.09 6.42 26.74
CA LEU A 73 -5.86 5.70 28.01
C LEU A 73 -4.79 6.43 28.84
#